data_AF-A0A4Q0AWP7-F1
#
_entry.id   AF-A0A4Q0AWP7-F1
#
_cell.length_a   1.000
_cell.length_b   1.000
_cell.length_c   1.000
_cell.angle_alpha   90.00
_cell.angle_beta   90.00
_cell.angle_gamma   90.00
#
_symmetry.space_group_name_H-M   'P 1'
#
loop_
_entity.id
_entity.type
_entity.pdbx_description
1 polymer ?
#
loop_
_entity_poly.entity_id
_entity_poly.type
_entity_poly.pdbx_seq_one_letter_code
_entity_poly.pdbx_strand_id
1 'polypeptide(L)'
;MKQLLVAFFLLAGTMCFAQSPIQFNTVKHDFGKIKKGIPATYVFHFKNIGNKPVVIEVATAECGCTTPEYPKAPIGKGKSGEIKVTYNAALSGAFTKKVNVKLAGVNEPIVLTIEGIVEDSGHSK
;
A
#
# COMPACT_ATOMS: atom_id res chain seq x y z
N MET A 1 -42.11 24.38 41.33
CA MET A 1 -40.65 24.20 41.10
C MET A 1 -40.43 22.74 40.70
N LYS A 2 -40.85 22.29 39.51
CA LYS A 2 -40.14 22.29 38.21
C LYS A 2 -38.66 21.88 38.32
N GLN A 3 -38.42 20.59 38.59
CA GLN A 3 -37.12 19.96 38.44
C GLN A 3 -37.11 19.26 37.09
N LEU A 4 -36.36 19.82 36.14
CA LEU A 4 -36.21 19.32 34.78
C LEU A 4 -35.38 18.03 34.81
N LEU A 5 -35.97 16.91 34.39
CA LEU A 5 -35.23 15.71 34.01
C LEU A 5 -34.56 15.97 32.65
N VAL A 6 -33.30 16.40 32.67
CA VAL A 6 -32.48 16.52 31.46
C VAL A 6 -32.06 15.10 31.06
N ALA A 7 -32.76 14.55 30.07
CA ALA A 7 -32.35 13.34 29.38
C ALA A 7 -31.07 13.63 28.58
N PHE A 8 -29.93 13.19 29.11
CA PHE A 8 -28.64 13.21 28.42
C PHE A 8 -28.64 12.11 27.36
N PHE A 9 -29.21 12.41 26.20
CA PHE A 9 -29.15 11.54 25.03
C PHE A 9 -27.73 11.63 24.46
N LEU A 10 -26.89 10.65 24.81
CA LEU A 10 -25.58 10.43 24.20
C LEU A 10 -25.76 10.20 22.69
N LEU A 11 -25.63 11.26 21.90
CA LEU A 11 -25.33 11.16 20.48
C LEU A 11 -23.89 10.62 20.36
N ALA A 12 -23.74 9.30 20.47
CA ALA A 12 -22.56 8.61 19.96
C ALA A 12 -22.65 8.65 18.43
N GLY A 13 -22.24 9.78 17.84
CA GLY A 13 -22.13 9.93 16.40
C GLY A 13 -21.20 8.84 15.86
N THR A 14 -21.76 7.91 15.08
CA THR A 14 -20.98 6.94 14.34
C THR A 14 -20.17 7.70 13.30
N MET A 15 -18.91 8.03 13.62
CA MET A 15 -17.94 8.45 12.62
C MET A 15 -17.75 7.27 11.67
N CYS A 16 -18.40 7.34 10.51
CA CYS A 16 -18.13 6.43 9.41
C CYS A 16 -16.76 6.82 8.84
N PHE A 17 -15.70 6.26 9.39
CA PHE A 17 -14.41 6.28 8.71
C PHE A 17 -14.57 5.45 7.44
N ALA A 18 -14.45 6.09 6.28
CA ALA A 18 -14.46 5.39 5.00
C ALA A 18 -13.22 4.49 4.94
N GLN A 19 -13.38 3.23 5.33
CA GLN A 19 -12.33 2.23 5.28
C GLN A 19 -12.04 1.87 3.82
N SER A 20 -10.76 1.75 3.46
CA SER A 20 -10.34 1.32 2.11
C SER A 20 -11.08 0.03 1.69
N PRO A 21 -11.60 -0.06 0.45
CA PRO A 21 -12.31 -1.24 -0.02
C PRO A 21 -11.39 -2.44 -0.29
N ILE A 22 -10.06 -2.27 -0.17
CA ILE A 22 -9.10 -3.37 -0.24
C ILE A 22 -8.27 -3.47 1.03
N GLN A 23 -7.95 -4.70 1.40
CA GLN A 23 -7.09 -5.04 2.52
C GLN A 23 -5.85 -5.77 2.00
N PHE A 24 -4.68 -5.22 2.28
CA PHE A 24 -3.40 -5.87 2.01
C PHE A 24 -3.01 -6.82 3.16
N ASN A 25 -2.29 -7.89 2.83
CA ASN A 25 -1.66 -8.75 3.85
C ASN A 25 -0.58 -7.97 4.62
N THR A 26 0.16 -7.13 3.91
CA THR A 26 1.09 -6.15 4.46
C THR A 26 1.18 -4.95 3.51
N VAL A 27 1.44 -3.77 4.06
CA VAL A 27 1.76 -2.56 3.28
C VAL A 27 3.24 -2.22 3.30
N LYS A 28 4.06 -3.03 3.99
CA LYS A 28 5.49 -2.83 4.15
C LYS A 28 6.27 -4.12 3.93
N HIS A 29 7.37 -4.04 3.20
CA HIS A 29 8.32 -5.14 3.03
C HIS A 29 9.74 -4.64 3.21
N ASP A 30 10.51 -5.33 4.05
CA ASP A 30 11.95 -5.12 4.19
C ASP A 30 12.66 -6.27 3.46
N PHE A 31 13.47 -5.92 2.46
CA PHE A 31 14.30 -6.87 1.72
C PHE A 31 15.53 -7.31 2.50
N GLY A 32 15.83 -6.67 3.64
CA GLY A 32 17.09 -6.82 4.34
C GLY A 32 18.23 -6.32 3.47
N LYS A 33 19.22 -7.18 3.23
CA LYS A 33 20.39 -6.88 2.39
C LYS A 33 20.18 -7.39 0.96
N ILE A 34 20.31 -6.51 -0.01
CA ILE A 34 20.25 -6.83 -1.44
C ILE A 34 21.52 -6.38 -2.16
N LYS A 35 21.83 -7.01 -3.31
CA LYS A 35 23.03 -6.71 -4.09
C LYS A 35 22.78 -5.55 -5.04
N LYS A 36 23.74 -4.61 -5.10
CA LYS A 36 23.76 -3.55 -6.11
C LYS A 36 23.70 -4.11 -7.52
N GLY A 37 22.91 -3.46 -8.37
CA GLY A 37 22.73 -3.83 -9.78
C GLY A 37 21.81 -5.03 -10.01
N ILE A 38 21.33 -5.70 -8.95
CA ILE A 38 20.36 -6.78 -9.05
C ILE A 38 18.98 -6.25 -8.65
N PRO A 39 17.97 -6.29 -9.55
CA PRO A 39 16.61 -5.91 -9.20
C PRO A 39 16.06 -6.77 -8.06
N ALA A 40 15.40 -6.13 -7.09
CA ALA A 40 14.69 -6.79 -6.00
C ALA A 40 13.19 -6.62 -6.19
N THR A 41 12.41 -7.70 -6.12
CA THR A 41 10.98 -7.69 -6.39
C THR A 41 10.18 -8.27 -5.23
N TYR A 42 9.11 -7.60 -4.85
CA TYR A 42 8.15 -8.09 -3.87
C TYR A 42 6.71 -7.97 -4.39
N VAL A 43 5.86 -8.94 -4.04
CA VAL A 43 4.47 -9.01 -4.46
C VAL A 43 3.55 -8.75 -3.27
N PHE A 44 2.96 -7.56 -3.25
CA PHE A 44 1.95 -7.18 -2.26
C PHE A 44 0.60 -7.77 -2.65
N HIS A 45 0.15 -8.73 -1.85
CA HIS A 45 -1.16 -9.36 -2.04
C HIS A 45 -2.24 -8.59 -1.29
N PHE A 46 -3.40 -8.41 -1.93
CA PHE A 46 -4.57 -7.79 -1.34
C PHE A 46 -5.86 -8.55 -1.65
N LYS A 47 -6.91 -8.24 -0.90
CA LYS A 47 -8.27 -8.73 -1.10
C LYS A 47 -9.25 -7.56 -1.14
N ASN A 48 -10.19 -7.59 -2.09
CA ASN A 48 -11.33 -6.68 -2.08
C ASN A 48 -12.31 -7.10 -0.98
N ILE A 49 -12.38 -6.29 0.07
CA ILE A 49 -13.30 -6.45 1.21
C ILE A 49 -14.55 -5.57 1.08
N GLY A 50 -14.59 -4.71 0.06
CA GLY A 50 -15.72 -3.85 -0.26
C GLY A 50 -16.92 -4.62 -0.85
N ASN A 51 -18.02 -3.90 -1.03
CA ASN A 51 -19.27 -4.44 -1.59
C ASN A 51 -19.38 -4.30 -3.11
N LYS A 52 -18.43 -3.61 -3.76
CA LYS A 52 -18.40 -3.35 -5.21
C LYS A 52 -17.06 -3.80 -5.80
N PRO A 53 -16.97 -4.05 -7.12
CA PRO A 53 -15.68 -4.20 -7.78
C PRO A 53 -14.79 -2.98 -7.55
N VAL A 54 -13.51 -3.22 -7.29
CA VAL A 54 -12.49 -2.19 -7.10
C VAL A 54 -11.63 -2.09 -8.36
N VAL A 55 -11.29 -0.87 -8.76
CA VAL A 55 -10.35 -0.59 -9.85
C VAL A 55 -9.17 0.17 -9.28
N ILE A 56 -7.95 -0.29 -9.57
CA ILE A 56 -6.72 0.47 -9.32
C ILE A 56 -6.55 1.43 -10.50
N GLU A 57 -6.72 2.73 -10.27
CA GLU A 57 -6.51 3.76 -11.29
C GLU A 57 -5.03 3.84 -11.66
N VAL A 58 -4.19 4.04 -10.64
CA VAL A 58 -2.75 4.18 -10.81
C VAL A 58 -1.99 3.67 -9.60
N ALA A 59 -0.83 3.07 -9.85
CA ALA A 59 0.20 2.85 -8.85
C ALA A 59 1.44 3.63 -9.28
N THR A 60 1.85 4.61 -8.49
CA THR A 60 2.97 5.52 -8.82
C THR A 60 4.06 5.38 -7.78
N ALA A 61 5.29 5.10 -8.22
CA ALA A 61 6.46 5.14 -7.36
C ALA A 61 6.99 6.56 -7.17
N GLU A 62 7.57 6.85 -6.01
CA GLU A 62 8.21 8.15 -5.73
C GLU A 62 9.54 8.36 -6.48
N CYS A 63 10.17 7.29 -7.00
CA CYS A 63 11.38 7.38 -7.83
C CYS A 63 11.24 6.52 -9.09
N GLY A 64 11.93 6.92 -10.18
CA GLY A 64 12.07 6.10 -11.38
C GLY A 64 12.87 4.80 -11.19
N CYS A 65 13.52 4.64 -10.03
CA CYS A 65 14.22 3.43 -9.63
C CYS A 65 13.29 2.31 -9.12
N THR A 66 12.00 2.59 -8.95
CA THR A 66 11.00 1.63 -8.47
C THR A 66 9.86 1.54 -9.48
N THR A 67 9.47 0.32 -9.84
CA THR A 67 8.47 0.06 -10.87
C THR A 67 7.35 -0.80 -10.28
N PRO A 68 6.12 -0.26 -10.17
CA PRO A 68 4.95 -1.04 -9.79
C PRO A 68 4.24 -1.62 -11.02
N GLU A 69 3.81 -2.88 -10.91
CA GLU A 69 2.92 -3.57 -11.84
C GLU A 69 1.66 -3.99 -11.07
N TYR A 70 0.48 -3.73 -11.66
CA TYR A 70 -0.80 -3.91 -10.98
C TYR A 70 -1.91 -4.29 -11.98
N PRO A 71 -2.97 -4.99 -11.53
CA PRO A 71 -4.07 -5.39 -12.39
C PRO A 71 -4.84 -4.18 -12.91
N LYS A 72 -5.11 -4.18 -14.22
CA LYS A 72 -5.95 -3.16 -14.88
C LYS A 72 -7.43 -3.53 -14.90
N ALA A 73 -7.75 -4.81 -14.75
CA ALA A 73 -9.11 -5.29 -14.69
C ALA A 73 -9.74 -5.02 -13.31
N PRO A 74 -11.06 -4.78 -13.23
CA PRO A 74 -11.76 -4.67 -11.96
C PRO A 74 -11.65 -5.94 -11.10
N ILE A 75 -11.37 -5.76 -9.80
CA ILE A 75 -11.27 -6.83 -8.81
C ILE A 75 -12.61 -6.95 -8.10
N GLY A 76 -13.35 -8.03 -8.35
CA GLY A 76 -14.67 -8.28 -7.75
C GLY A 76 -14.64 -8.45 -6.23
N LYS A 77 -15.82 -8.36 -5.58
CA LYS A 77 -15.98 -8.55 -4.13
C LYS A 77 -15.40 -9.90 -3.69
N GLY A 78 -14.60 -9.88 -2.62
CA GLY A 78 -13.99 -11.07 -2.03
C GLY A 78 -12.86 -11.69 -2.87
N LYS A 79 -12.56 -11.15 -4.05
CA LYS A 79 -11.45 -11.60 -4.88
C LYS A 79 -10.14 -10.94 -4.43
N SER A 80 -9.05 -11.65 -4.69
CA SER A 80 -7.70 -11.18 -4.43
C SER A 80 -7.06 -10.61 -5.69
N GLY A 81 -6.09 -9.73 -5.47
CA GLY A 81 -5.20 -9.21 -6.50
C GLY A 81 -3.82 -9.00 -5.91
N GLU A 82 -2.90 -8.57 -6.77
CA GLU A 82 -1.50 -8.37 -6.41
C GLU A 82 -0.95 -7.08 -7.01
N ILE A 83 0.02 -6.49 -6.32
CA ILE A 83 0.84 -5.39 -6.84
C ILE A 83 2.29 -5.81 -6.70
N LYS A 84 2.96 -6.02 -7.84
CA LYS A 84 4.37 -6.37 -7.89
C LYS A 84 5.19 -5.09 -7.94
N VAL A 85 6.11 -4.93 -7.00
CA VAL A 85 7.00 -3.77 -6.90
C VAL A 85 8.43 -4.24 -7.11
N THR A 86 9.09 -3.70 -8.12
CA THR A 86 10.49 -4.00 -8.46
C THR A 86 11.34 -2.77 -8.19
N TYR A 87 12.42 -2.92 -7.42
CA TYR A 87 13.40 -1.88 -7.13
C TYR A 87 14.72 -2.18 -7.84
N ASN A 88 15.19 -1.21 -8.63
CA ASN A 88 16.47 -1.24 -9.30
C ASN A 88 17.53 -0.58 -8.39
N ALA A 89 18.29 -1.41 -7.70
CA ALA A 89 19.30 -1.03 -6.71
C ALA A 89 20.58 -0.47 -7.34
N ALA A 90 20.52 0.73 -7.93
CA ALA A 90 21.65 1.36 -8.61
C ALA A 90 22.70 1.96 -7.64
N LEU A 91 22.27 2.36 -6.44
CA LEU A 91 23.12 3.00 -5.43
C LEU A 91 23.19 2.12 -4.18
N SER A 92 24.37 2.07 -3.56
CA SER A 92 24.61 1.36 -2.30
C SER A 92 24.08 2.16 -1.12
N GLY A 93 23.77 1.47 -0.01
CA GLY A 93 23.26 2.07 1.22
C GLY A 93 21.79 1.75 1.52
N ALA A 94 21.29 2.30 2.63
CA ALA A 94 19.91 2.11 3.06
C ALA A 94 18.93 2.80 2.11
N PHE A 95 17.79 2.16 1.87
CA PHE A 95 16.71 2.74 1.07
C PHE A 95 15.35 2.51 1.72
N THR A 96 14.46 3.47 1.50
CA THR A 96 13.03 3.34 1.72
C THR A 96 12.34 3.95 0.51
N LYS A 97 11.46 3.21 -0.16
CA LYS A 97 10.72 3.66 -1.33
C LYS A 97 9.24 3.40 -1.12
N LYS A 98 8.41 4.37 -1.53
CA LYS A 98 6.97 4.25 -1.47
C LYS A 98 6.35 4.17 -2.86
N VAL A 99 5.24 3.44 -2.92
CA VAL A 99 4.35 3.33 -4.07
C VAL A 99 2.95 3.74 -3.62
N ASN A 100 2.43 4.81 -4.23
CA ASN A 100 1.09 5.31 -3.98
C ASN A 100 0.10 4.61 -4.90
N VAL A 101 -0.84 3.85 -4.34
CA VAL A 101 -1.87 3.09 -5.04
C VAL A 101 -3.19 3.85 -4.92
N LYS A 102 -3.65 4.42 -6.03
CA LYS A 102 -4.91 5.13 -6.14
C LYS A 102 -6.01 4.20 -6.64
N LEU A 103 -7.11 4.15 -5.91
CA LEU A 103 -8.31 3.42 -6.31
C LEU A 103 -9.38 4.37 -6.83
N ALA A 104 -10.17 3.89 -7.78
CA ALA A 104 -11.27 4.66 -8.34
C ALA A 104 -12.32 5.00 -7.26
N GLY A 105 -12.65 6.28 -7.15
CA GLY A 105 -13.62 6.78 -6.17
C GLY A 105 -13.16 6.75 -4.71
N VAL A 106 -11.87 6.49 -4.44
CA VAL A 106 -11.29 6.58 -3.08
C VAL A 106 -10.35 7.76 -3.04
N ASN A 107 -10.57 8.70 -2.12
CA ASN A 107 -9.79 9.94 -2.06
C ASN A 107 -8.34 9.68 -1.61
N GLU A 108 -8.17 8.93 -0.53
CA GLU A 108 -6.86 8.65 0.06
C GLU A 108 -6.16 7.50 -0.68
N PRO A 109 -4.93 7.70 -1.20
CA PRO A 109 -4.15 6.61 -1.77
C PRO A 109 -3.64 5.66 -0.68
N ILE A 110 -3.46 4.40 -1.05
CA ILE A 110 -2.83 3.41 -0.19
C ILE A 110 -1.33 3.44 -0.45
N VAL A 111 -0.53 3.54 0.60
CA VAL A 111 0.93 3.63 0.48
C VAL A 111 1.54 2.27 0.76
N LEU A 112 2.20 1.69 -0.25
CA LEU A 112 3.05 0.51 -0.10
C LEU A 112 4.49 0.95 0.07
N THR A 113 5.21 0.35 1.01
CA THR A 113 6.60 0.70 1.33
C THR A 113 7.50 -0.51 1.14
N ILE A 114 8.60 -0.33 0.43
CA ILE A 114 9.71 -1.26 0.40
C ILE A 114 10.95 -0.61 1.02
N GLU A 115 11.72 -1.37 1.77
CA GLU A 115 12.97 -0.90 2.37
C GLU A 115 14.04 -1.98 2.38
N GLY A 116 15.25 -1.58 2.76
CA GLY A 116 16.38 -2.47 2.91
C GLY A 116 17.71 -1.73 2.81
N ILE A 117 18.77 -2.48 2.59
CA ILE A 117 20.15 -2.00 2.44
C ILE A 117 20.73 -2.62 1.17
N VAL A 118 21.22 -1.78 0.27
CA VAL A 118 21.98 -2.22 -0.91
C VAL A 118 23.45 -2.35 -0.54
N GLU A 119 23.99 -3.55 -0.64
CA GLU A 119 25.41 -3.83 -0.49
C GLU A 119 26.10 -3.79 -1.86
N ASP A 120 27.30 -3.21 -1.92
CA ASP A 120 28.13 -3.35 -3.11
C ASP A 120 28.37 -4.84 -3.37
N SER A 121 28.07 -5.26 -4.59
CA SER A 121 28.51 -6.55 -5.10
C SER A 121 30.03 -6.48 -5.20
N GLY A 122 30.71 -6.83 -4.11
CA GLY A 122 32.16 -6.82 -4.01
C GLY A 122 32.75 -7.50 -5.23
N HIS A 123 33.48 -6.74 -6.04
CA HIS A 123 34.60 -7.31 -6.75
C HIS A 123 35.58 -7.74 -5.67
N SER A 124 35.47 -9.00 -5.24
CA SER A 124 36.57 -9.70 -4.58
C SER A 124 37.73 -9.65 -5.58
N LYS A 125 38.62 -8.69 -5.43
CA LYS A 125 39.98 -8.78 -5.91
C LYS A 125 40.86 -9.15 -4.73
#